data_AF-A0ABD5F0S7-F1
#
_entry.id   AF-A0ABD5F0S7-F1
#
_cell.length_a   1.000
_cell.length_b   1.000
_cell.length_c   1.000
_cell.angle_alpha   90.00
_cell.angle_beta   90.00
_cell.angle_gamma   90.00
#
_symmetry.space_group_name_H-M   'P 1'
#
loop_
_entity.id
_entity.type
_entity.pdbx_description
1 polymer ?
#
loop_
_entity_poly.entity_id
_entity_poly.type
_entity_poly.pdbx_seq_one_letter_code
_entity_poly.pdbx_strand_id
1 'polypeptide(L)'
;MTHRTAASAAAPHARRARARVNPLGRAAADDRGPSAAADRGPSADDRGLSTVEVVILAPVMIMFILVLVAFGQLVDGRGALDGAARDAARAGSIQKDHATAMSEAARAAEADLADVCSGPVNVVQTSQGFVSGTIFTVEVSCRVRGLAMLGLDIPTTLTARFSSPLDPFRRTA
;
A
#
# COMPACT_ATOMS: atom_id res chain seq x y z
N MET A 1 8.16 -41.78 25.62
CA MET A 1 9.07 -40.72 25.16
C MET A 1 8.47 -39.38 25.57
N THR A 2 8.47 -38.90 26.81
CA THR A 2 9.49 -38.73 27.88
C THR A 2 10.66 -37.80 27.52
N HIS A 3 10.44 -36.49 27.67
CA HIS A 3 11.40 -35.48 28.15
C HIS A 3 10.56 -34.54 29.04
N ARG A 4 10.54 -34.61 30.38
CA ARG A 4 11.56 -34.43 31.44
C ARG A 4 12.26 -33.06 31.43
N THR A 5 12.08 -32.35 32.57
CA THR A 5 13.04 -31.47 33.30
C THR A 5 13.39 -30.10 32.70
N ALA A 6 13.54 -29.01 33.45
CA ALA A 6 13.40 -28.72 34.88
C ALA A 6 13.32 -27.20 35.09
N ALA A 7 12.70 -26.80 36.20
CA ALA A 7 12.84 -25.49 36.82
C ALA A 7 14.26 -25.28 37.39
N SER A 8 14.73 -24.04 37.49
CA SER A 8 15.69 -23.65 38.54
C SER A 8 15.57 -22.17 38.87
N ALA A 9 15.40 -21.92 40.16
CA ALA A 9 15.24 -20.65 40.83
C ALA A 9 16.59 -20.06 41.32
N ALA A 10 16.50 -18.87 41.91
CA ALA A 10 17.42 -18.25 42.89
C ALA A 10 18.76 -17.71 42.35
N ALA A 11 19.38 -16.65 42.85
CA ALA A 11 19.13 -15.55 43.80
C ALA A 11 20.42 -14.67 43.78
N PRO A 12 20.49 -13.50 44.44
CA PRO A 12 21.50 -12.47 44.18
C PRO A 12 22.74 -12.60 45.08
N HIS A 13 23.90 -12.12 44.60
CA HIS A 13 25.06 -11.87 45.45
C HIS A 13 25.63 -10.46 45.25
N ALA A 14 25.38 -9.62 46.25
CA ALA A 14 26.12 -8.40 46.52
C ALA A 14 27.59 -8.72 46.85
N ARG A 15 28.53 -7.94 46.29
CA ARG A 15 29.86 -7.75 46.91
C ARG A 15 30.28 -6.29 46.87
N ARG A 16 30.63 -5.84 48.07
CA ARG A 16 31.05 -4.51 48.49
C ARG A 16 32.47 -4.14 48.01
N ALA A 17 32.64 -2.84 47.81
CA ALA A 17 33.76 -1.99 48.24
C ALA A 17 35.20 -2.32 47.79
N ARG A 18 35.85 -1.30 47.21
CA ARG A 18 36.92 -0.55 47.89
C ARG A 18 37.31 0.69 47.08
N ALA A 19 37.10 1.86 47.69
CA ALA A 19 37.73 3.11 47.31
C ALA A 19 39.24 2.99 47.53
N ARG A 20 40.04 3.42 46.56
CA ARG A 20 41.46 3.73 46.75
C ARG A 20 41.66 5.22 46.51
N VAL A 21 41.94 5.92 47.60
CA VAL A 21 42.46 7.28 47.62
C VAL A 21 43.97 7.19 47.40
N ASN A 22 44.52 7.95 46.46
CA ASN A 22 45.96 8.14 46.33
C ASN A 22 46.27 9.63 46.53
N PRO A 23 46.88 10.03 47.66
CA PRO A 23 47.31 11.41 47.86
C PRO A 23 48.82 11.55 47.66
N LEU A 24 49.23 12.75 47.22
CA LEU A 24 50.57 13.37 47.31
C LEU A 24 51.50 13.24 46.10
N GLY A 25 51.64 14.38 45.40
CA GLY A 25 52.74 14.73 44.51
C GLY A 25 52.75 16.24 44.21
N ARG A 26 53.41 17.02 45.06
CA ARG A 26 53.86 18.44 44.93
C ARG A 26 54.61 18.69 43.60
N ALA A 27 54.91 19.89 43.06
CA ALA A 27 54.56 21.32 43.21
C ALA A 27 55.40 22.11 42.15
N ALA A 28 55.12 23.42 41.98
CA ALA A 28 55.82 24.49 41.20
C ALA A 28 55.22 24.79 39.80
N ALA A 29 54.51 25.92 39.57
CA ALA A 29 54.97 27.32 39.33
C ALA A 29 55.76 27.43 38.01
N ASP A 30 55.45 28.25 36.99
CA ASP A 30 55.02 29.66 36.81
C ASP A 30 54.35 29.72 35.40
N ASP A 31 53.41 30.59 35.01
CA ASP A 31 53.57 32.01 34.68
C ASP A 31 52.19 32.63 34.34
N ARG A 32 51.99 33.92 34.65
CA ARG A 32 50.75 34.69 34.44
C ARG A 32 50.74 35.52 33.14
N GLY A 33 49.76 35.23 32.27
CA GLY A 33 48.92 36.19 31.51
C GLY A 33 49.51 36.93 30.27
N PRO A 34 48.68 37.43 29.31
CA PRO A 34 47.34 37.98 29.54
C PRO A 34 46.20 37.42 28.65
N SER A 35 44.99 37.59 29.19
CA SER A 35 43.68 37.40 28.56
C SER A 35 43.42 38.39 27.42
N ALA A 36 43.01 37.89 26.25
CA ALA A 36 41.97 38.52 25.42
C ALA A 36 41.52 37.57 24.28
N ALA A 37 40.31 37.06 24.44
CA ALA A 37 39.27 36.95 23.42
C ALA A 37 39.66 36.56 21.98
N ALA A 38 39.21 35.39 21.55
CA ALA A 38 38.07 35.32 20.63
C ALA A 38 37.63 33.86 20.49
N ASP A 39 36.59 33.55 21.23
CA ASP A 39 35.60 32.54 20.88
C ASP A 39 35.20 32.67 19.40
N ARG A 40 35.60 31.70 18.59
CA ARG A 40 34.94 31.38 17.33
C ARG A 40 34.81 29.87 17.31
N GLY A 41 33.71 29.40 17.92
CA GLY A 41 33.24 28.03 17.79
C GLY A 41 33.13 27.60 16.33
N PRO A 42 32.81 26.32 16.06
CA PRO A 42 32.53 25.88 14.72
C PRO A 42 31.40 26.79 14.20
N SER A 43 31.70 27.63 13.21
CA SER A 43 30.66 28.06 12.28
C SER A 43 30.28 26.79 11.54
N ALA A 44 29.47 25.96 12.20
CA ALA A 44 28.50 25.15 11.52
C ALA A 44 27.80 26.18 10.65
N ASP A 45 28.19 26.15 9.38
CA ASP A 45 27.46 26.76 8.30
C ASP A 45 26.15 25.95 8.25
N ASP A 46 25.34 26.16 9.28
CA ASP A 46 23.92 25.91 9.32
C ASP A 46 23.41 26.84 8.24
N ARG A 47 23.58 26.40 6.99
CA ARG A 47 22.75 26.77 5.85
C ARG A 47 21.37 26.27 6.20
N GLY A 48 20.79 26.94 7.19
CA GLY A 48 19.49 26.67 7.74
C GLY A 48 18.56 26.87 6.59
N LEU A 49 17.80 25.83 6.28
CA LEU A 49 16.62 25.89 5.44
C LEU A 49 15.88 27.18 5.82
N SER A 50 15.93 28.17 4.93
CA SER A 50 15.22 29.42 5.19
C SER A 50 13.75 29.04 5.31
N THR A 51 13.04 29.58 6.31
CA THR A 51 11.62 29.25 6.52
C THR A 51 10.81 29.44 5.23
N VAL A 52 11.22 30.38 4.38
CA VAL A 52 10.66 30.63 3.05
C VAL A 52 10.86 29.45 2.09
N GLU A 53 12.02 28.80 2.08
CA GLU A 53 12.29 27.63 1.22
C GLU A 53 11.39 26.46 1.60
N VAL A 54 11.21 26.21 2.91
CA VAL A 54 10.34 25.14 3.42
C VAL A 54 8.87 25.45 3.13
N VAL A 55 8.45 26.70 3.29
CA VAL A 55 7.07 27.13 2.99
C VAL A 55 6.73 26.95 1.51
N ILE A 56 7.71 27.09 0.61
CA ILE A 56 7.51 26.85 -0.83
C ILE A 56 7.63 25.36 -1.16
N LEU A 57 8.56 24.64 -0.54
CA LEU A 57 8.80 23.22 -0.84
C LEU A 57 7.71 22.30 -0.26
N ALA A 58 7.17 22.61 0.91
CA ALA A 58 6.18 21.77 1.58
C ALA A 58 4.90 21.55 0.73
N PRO A 59 4.27 22.58 0.14
CA PRO A 59 3.13 22.38 -0.76
C PRO A 59 3.46 21.53 -1.99
N VAL A 60 4.67 21.69 -2.56
CA VAL A 60 5.12 20.88 -3.71
C VAL A 60 5.25 19.41 -3.33
N MET A 61 5.83 19.13 -2.16
CA MET A 61 5.93 17.77 -1.62
C MET A 61 4.56 17.16 -1.33
N ILE A 62 3.64 17.92 -0.75
CA ILE A 62 2.26 17.47 -0.52
C ILE A 62 1.57 17.17 -1.85
N MET A 63 1.68 18.06 -2.84
CA MET A 63 1.12 17.84 -4.17
C MET A 63 1.69 16.58 -4.81
N PHE A 64 3.00 16.36 -4.70
CA PHE A 64 3.65 15.15 -5.21
C PHE A 64 3.11 13.88 -4.52
N ILE A 65 2.97 13.89 -3.20
CA ILE A 65 2.39 12.76 -2.45
C ILE A 65 0.94 12.51 -2.89
N LEU A 66 0.11 13.55 -3.03
CA LEU A 66 -1.28 13.42 -3.50
C LEU A 66 -1.35 12.77 -4.88
N VAL A 67 -0.45 13.14 -5.80
CA VAL A 67 -0.35 12.54 -7.13
C VAL A 67 0.02 11.05 -7.04
N LEU A 68 0.99 10.69 -6.19
CA LEU A 68 1.35 9.28 -5.98
C LEU A 68 0.19 8.46 -5.42
N VAL A 69 -0.55 9.00 -4.45
CA VAL A 69 -1.74 8.34 -3.88
C VAL A 69 -2.83 8.19 -4.95
N ALA A 70 -3.08 9.22 -5.76
CA ALA A 70 -4.05 9.16 -6.84
C ALA A 70 -3.70 8.08 -7.88
N PHE A 71 -2.42 7.97 -8.27
CA PHE A 71 -1.98 6.91 -9.17
C PHE A 71 -2.08 5.51 -8.52
N GLY A 72 -1.75 5.37 -7.24
CA GLY A 72 -1.92 4.11 -6.51
C GLY A 72 -3.37 3.63 -6.56
N GLN A 73 -4.31 4.51 -6.20
CA GLN A 73 -5.75 4.21 -6.25
C GLN A 73 -6.24 3.87 -7.66
N LEU A 74 -5.71 4.55 -8.69
CA LEU A 74 -6.06 4.27 -10.08
C LEU A 74 -5.59 2.88 -10.53
N VAL A 75 -4.35 2.52 -10.18
CA VAL A 75 -3.78 1.21 -10.52
C VAL A 75 -4.50 0.09 -9.75
N ASP A 76 -4.79 0.30 -8.47
CA ASP A 76 -5.52 -0.67 -7.65
C ASP A 76 -6.93 -0.91 -8.21
N GLY A 77 -7.68 0.16 -8.52
CA GLY A 77 -8.99 0.07 -9.14
C GLY A 77 -8.96 -0.59 -10.52
N ARG A 78 -7.91 -0.33 -11.32
CA ARG A 78 -7.73 -0.97 -12.62
C ARG A 78 -7.43 -2.46 -12.48
N GLY A 79 -6.55 -2.84 -11.55
CA GLY A 79 -6.23 -4.22 -11.26
C GLY A 79 -7.44 -5.02 -10.80
N ALA A 80 -8.26 -4.44 -9.91
CA ALA A 80 -9.51 -5.05 -9.46
C ALA A 80 -10.51 -5.25 -10.61
N LEU A 81 -10.70 -4.26 -11.48
CA LEU A 81 -11.56 -4.38 -12.66
C LEU A 81 -11.06 -5.43 -13.65
N ASP A 82 -9.77 -5.51 -13.90
CA ASP A 82 -9.18 -6.52 -14.76
C ASP A 82 -9.30 -7.94 -14.15
N GLY A 83 -9.26 -8.07 -12.81
CA GLY A 83 -9.59 -9.31 -12.10
C GLY A 83 -11.06 -9.69 -12.27
N ALA A 84 -11.96 -8.77 -11.93
CA ALA A 84 -13.41 -8.95 -12.03
C ALA A 84 -13.87 -9.33 -13.45
N ALA A 85 -13.31 -8.70 -14.49
CA ALA A 85 -13.62 -9.07 -15.88
C ALA A 85 -13.22 -10.51 -16.21
N ARG A 86 -12.07 -10.97 -15.69
CA ARG A 86 -11.61 -12.36 -15.87
C ARG A 86 -12.52 -13.34 -15.16
N ASP A 87 -12.85 -13.06 -13.91
CA ASP A 87 -13.68 -13.95 -13.09
C ASP A 87 -15.13 -13.97 -13.61
N ALA A 88 -15.67 -12.84 -14.05
CA ALA A 88 -16.96 -12.76 -14.74
C ALA A 88 -16.98 -13.58 -16.04
N ALA A 89 -15.97 -13.44 -16.90
CA ALA A 89 -15.88 -14.20 -18.15
C ALA A 89 -15.82 -15.71 -17.86
N ARG A 90 -15.03 -16.10 -16.86
CA ARG A 90 -14.89 -17.50 -16.45
C ARG A 90 -16.18 -18.05 -15.88
N ALA A 91 -16.81 -17.34 -14.95
CA ALA A 91 -18.07 -17.72 -14.32
C ALA A 91 -19.21 -17.85 -15.34
N GLY A 92 -19.25 -16.98 -16.34
CA GLY A 92 -20.21 -17.08 -17.45
C GLY A 92 -19.91 -18.23 -18.42
N SER A 93 -18.64 -18.48 -18.75
CA SER A 93 -18.26 -19.49 -19.76
C SER A 93 -18.56 -20.95 -19.37
N ILE A 94 -18.76 -21.22 -18.08
CA ILE A 94 -19.10 -22.57 -17.58
C ILE A 94 -20.62 -22.82 -17.58
N GLN A 95 -21.44 -21.77 -17.74
CA GLN A 95 -22.88 -21.90 -17.71
C GLN A 95 -23.44 -22.43 -19.03
N LYS A 96 -24.63 -23.03 -18.95
CA LYS A 96 -25.30 -23.68 -20.09
C LYS A 96 -26.17 -22.72 -20.87
N ASP A 97 -26.84 -21.82 -20.15
CA ASP A 97 -27.81 -20.87 -20.68
C ASP A 97 -27.25 -19.46 -20.62
N HIS A 98 -27.53 -18.68 -21.66
CA HIS A 98 -27.04 -17.31 -21.78
C HIS A 98 -27.52 -16.41 -20.62
N ALA A 99 -28.79 -16.50 -20.24
CA ALA A 99 -29.35 -15.72 -19.15
C ALA A 99 -28.64 -16.05 -17.81
N THR A 100 -28.43 -17.33 -17.53
CA THR A 100 -27.69 -17.77 -16.34
C THR A 100 -26.23 -17.33 -16.41
N ALA A 101 -25.58 -17.46 -17.56
CA ALA A 101 -24.21 -17.00 -17.79
C ALA A 101 -24.03 -15.53 -17.45
N MET A 102 -24.94 -14.67 -17.93
CA MET A 102 -24.92 -13.24 -17.64
C MET A 102 -25.19 -12.95 -16.16
N SER A 103 -26.13 -13.65 -15.54
CA SER A 103 -26.43 -13.46 -14.12
C SER A 103 -25.26 -13.85 -13.20
N GLU A 104 -24.57 -14.95 -13.52
CA GLU A 104 -23.42 -15.42 -12.75
C GLU A 104 -22.17 -14.57 -13.01
N ALA A 105 -21.97 -14.11 -14.26
CA ALA A 105 -20.93 -13.14 -14.59
C ALA A 105 -21.13 -11.81 -13.84
N ALA A 106 -22.37 -11.32 -13.75
CA ALA A 106 -22.71 -10.12 -12.99
C ALA A 106 -22.45 -10.31 -11.48
N ARG A 107 -22.91 -11.43 -10.90
CA ARG A 107 -22.64 -11.75 -9.48
C ARG A 107 -21.16 -11.82 -9.15
N ALA A 108 -20.36 -12.45 -10.00
CA ALA A 108 -18.91 -12.53 -9.81
C ALA A 108 -18.29 -11.12 -9.82
N ALA A 109 -18.59 -10.32 -10.85
CA ALA A 109 -18.08 -8.96 -10.94
C ALA A 109 -18.52 -8.07 -9.77
N GLU A 110 -19.77 -8.18 -9.32
CA GLU A 110 -20.29 -7.43 -8.18
C GLU A 110 -19.59 -7.82 -6.87
N ALA A 111 -19.31 -9.10 -6.67
CA ALA A 111 -18.59 -9.58 -5.49
C ALA A 111 -17.14 -9.06 -5.47
N ASP A 112 -16.45 -9.12 -6.60
CA ASP A 112 -15.04 -8.67 -6.72
C ASP A 112 -14.91 -7.14 -6.56
N LEU A 113 -15.95 -6.40 -6.92
CA LEU A 113 -15.95 -4.95 -6.98
C LEU A 113 -16.73 -4.26 -5.86
N ALA A 114 -17.24 -5.01 -4.89
CA ALA A 114 -18.10 -4.51 -3.81
C ALA A 114 -17.47 -3.35 -3.03
N ASP A 115 -16.17 -3.42 -2.75
CA ASP A 115 -15.42 -2.40 -2.01
C ASP A 115 -14.76 -1.36 -2.93
N VAL A 116 -14.59 -1.67 -4.21
CA VAL A 116 -13.88 -0.85 -5.19
C VAL A 116 -14.81 0.16 -5.88
N CYS A 117 -16.05 -0.22 -6.21
CA CYS A 117 -16.95 0.61 -7.00
C CYS A 117 -17.93 1.41 -6.15
N SER A 118 -18.16 2.68 -6.50
CA SER A 118 -19.00 3.65 -5.79
C SER A 118 -20.48 3.59 -6.20
N GLY A 119 -20.86 2.61 -7.02
CA GLY A 119 -22.20 2.49 -7.60
C GLY A 119 -22.39 1.14 -8.30
N PRO A 120 -23.42 1.01 -9.16
CA PRO A 120 -23.70 -0.26 -9.82
C PRO A 120 -22.55 -0.68 -10.74
N VAL A 121 -22.28 -1.98 -10.76
CA VAL A 121 -21.39 -2.62 -11.72
C VAL A 121 -22.21 -2.96 -12.95
N ASN A 122 -21.74 -2.55 -14.12
CA ASN A 122 -22.38 -2.86 -15.39
C ASN A 122 -21.58 -3.94 -16.09
N VAL A 123 -22.23 -5.07 -16.40
CA VAL A 123 -21.62 -6.20 -17.10
C VAL A 123 -22.36 -6.43 -18.40
N VAL A 124 -21.64 -6.35 -19.52
CA VAL A 124 -22.19 -6.53 -20.85
C VAL A 124 -21.41 -7.59 -21.62
N GLN A 125 -22.11 -8.49 -22.29
CA GLN A 125 -21.47 -9.40 -23.23
C GLN A 125 -21.15 -8.65 -24.53
N THR A 126 -19.90 -8.74 -24.99
CA THR A 126 -19.46 -8.13 -26.25
C THR A 126 -19.14 -9.16 -27.33
N SER A 127 -19.15 -10.46 -27.01
CA SER A 127 -18.97 -11.53 -27.99
C SER A 127 -20.22 -11.76 -28.83
N GLN A 128 -20.01 -12.22 -30.07
CA GLN A 128 -21.09 -12.58 -30.98
C GLN A 128 -21.63 -13.98 -30.63
N GLY A 129 -22.84 -14.04 -30.06
CA GLY A 129 -23.53 -15.29 -29.74
C GLY A 129 -23.04 -16.00 -28.46
N PHE A 130 -23.73 -17.08 -28.11
CA PHE A 130 -23.41 -17.94 -26.96
C PHE A 130 -23.50 -19.42 -27.39
N VAL A 131 -22.51 -19.86 -28.16
CA VAL A 131 -22.49 -21.22 -28.75
C VAL A 131 -21.22 -21.96 -28.31
N SER A 132 -21.31 -23.25 -28.07
CA SER A 132 -20.16 -24.10 -27.73
C SER A 132 -19.02 -23.97 -28.74
N GLY A 133 -17.78 -23.87 -28.26
CA GLY A 133 -16.60 -23.67 -29.11
C GLY A 133 -16.37 -22.22 -29.56
N THR A 134 -17.21 -21.27 -29.15
CA THR A 134 -16.97 -19.84 -29.36
C THR A 134 -16.35 -19.18 -28.12
N ILE A 135 -15.93 -17.92 -28.26
CA ILE A 135 -15.35 -17.15 -27.16
C ILE A 135 -16.45 -16.34 -26.48
N PHE A 136 -16.57 -16.49 -25.17
CA PHE A 136 -17.43 -15.64 -24.34
C PHE A 136 -16.64 -14.44 -23.85
N THR A 137 -17.00 -13.25 -24.35
CA THR A 137 -16.33 -11.99 -23.99
C THR A 137 -17.28 -11.11 -23.22
N VAL A 138 -16.86 -10.66 -22.04
CA VAL A 138 -17.60 -9.71 -21.21
C VAL A 138 -16.77 -8.47 -20.97
N GLU A 139 -17.48 -7.35 -20.89
CA GLU A 139 -16.97 -6.06 -20.47
C GLU A 139 -17.65 -5.66 -19.17
N VAL A 140 -16.82 -5.30 -18.19
CA VAL A 140 -17.23 -4.86 -16.87
C VAL A 140 -16.88 -3.39 -16.73
N SER A 141 -17.83 -2.57 -16.31
CA SER A 141 -17.63 -1.15 -16.08
C SER A 141 -18.21 -0.69 -14.76
N CYS A 142 -17.48 0.21 -14.09
CA CYS A 142 -17.95 0.83 -12.86
C CYS A 142 -17.23 2.17 -12.60
N ARG A 143 -17.71 2.91 -11.59
CA ARG A 143 -17.04 4.11 -11.07
C ARG A 143 -16.23 3.75 -9.82
N VAL A 144 -14.91 3.88 -9.85
CA VAL A 144 -14.02 3.54 -8.72
C VAL A 144 -14.18 4.53 -7.55
N ARG A 145 -14.25 4.02 -6.31
CA ARG A 145 -14.18 4.78 -5.05
C ARG A 145 -12.74 5.20 -4.81
N GLY A 146 -12.48 6.49 -4.57
CA GLY A 146 -11.15 6.93 -4.10
C GLY A 146 -10.71 8.29 -4.63
N LEU A 147 -11.01 8.62 -5.90
CA LEU A 147 -10.63 9.95 -6.44
C LEU A 147 -11.46 11.09 -5.84
N ALA A 148 -12.71 10.82 -5.48
CA ALA A 148 -13.58 11.81 -4.81
C ALA A 148 -13.05 12.23 -3.43
N MET A 149 -12.35 11.35 -2.69
CA MET A 149 -11.78 11.67 -1.37
C MET A 149 -10.64 12.70 -1.46
N LEU A 150 -9.99 12.80 -2.61
CA LEU A 150 -8.94 13.79 -2.90
C LEU A 150 -9.51 15.15 -3.32
N GLY A 151 -10.83 15.36 -3.20
CA GLY A 151 -11.51 16.59 -3.63
C GLY A 151 -11.60 16.75 -5.16
N LEU A 152 -11.30 15.68 -5.90
CA LEU A 152 -11.41 15.63 -7.36
C LEU A 152 -12.70 14.90 -7.71
N ASP A 153 -13.80 15.63 -7.85
CA ASP A 153 -15.10 15.14 -8.35
C ASP A 153 -15.06 14.86 -9.86
N ILE A 154 -14.14 14.00 -10.28
CA ILE A 154 -14.02 13.53 -11.64
C ILE A 154 -14.68 12.14 -11.70
N PRO A 155 -15.72 11.93 -12.52
CA PRO A 155 -16.30 10.61 -12.70
C PRO A 155 -15.30 9.69 -13.42
N THR A 156 -14.52 8.93 -12.66
CA THR A 156 -13.59 7.92 -13.19
C THR A 156 -14.33 6.61 -13.41
N THR A 157 -15.09 6.55 -14.50
CA THR A 157 -15.61 5.29 -15.00
C THR A 157 -14.49 4.53 -15.69
N LEU A 158 -14.20 3.33 -15.19
CA LEU A 158 -13.20 2.44 -15.77
C LEU A 158 -13.91 1.21 -16.36
N THR A 159 -13.37 0.71 -17.46
CA THR A 159 -13.94 -0.40 -18.25
C THR A 159 -12.89 -1.46 -18.50
N ALA A 160 -13.13 -2.71 -18.12
CA ALA A 160 -12.24 -3.84 -18.39
C ALA A 160 -12.97 -4.92 -19.18
N ARG A 161 -12.25 -5.58 -20.09
CA ARG A 161 -12.82 -6.61 -20.96
C ARG A 161 -11.95 -7.86 -20.89
N PHE A 162 -12.60 -9.02 -20.78
CA PHE A 162 -11.91 -10.29 -20.83
C PHE A 162 -12.74 -11.34 -21.59
N SER A 163 -12.03 -12.32 -22.14
CA SER A 163 -12.59 -13.40 -22.94
C SER A 163 -12.22 -14.76 -22.35
N SER A 164 -13.20 -15.65 -22.26
CA SER A 164 -13.03 -17.04 -21.84
C SER A 164 -13.63 -17.97 -22.90
N PRO A 165 -12.94 -19.06 -23.30
CA PRO A 165 -13.51 -20.03 -24.24
C PRO A 165 -14.70 -20.76 -23.61
N LEU A 166 -15.79 -20.92 -24.38
CA LEU A 166 -16.93 -21.73 -23.98
C LEU A 166 -16.59 -23.21 -24.13
N ASP A 167 -16.49 -23.92 -23.00
CA ASP A 167 -16.13 -25.34 -22.98
C ASP A 167 -17.05 -26.17 -23.90
N PRO A 168 -16.50 -26.84 -24.95
CA PRO A 168 -17.26 -27.71 -25.83
C PRO A 168 -17.87 -28.92 -25.11
N PHE A 169 -17.28 -29.36 -23.99
CA PHE A 169 -17.69 -30.55 -23.24
C PHE A 169 -18.60 -30.24 -22.05
N ARG A 170 -19.08 -29.00 -21.90
CA ARG A 170 -20.10 -28.69 -20.91
C ARG A 170 -21.36 -29.53 -21.20
N ARG A 171 -21.86 -30.28 -20.20
CA ARG A 171 -23.02 -31.16 -20.39
C ARG A 171 -24.25 -30.33 -20.78
N THR A 172 -24.62 -30.36 -22.06
CA THR A 172 -25.92 -29.88 -22.55
C THR A 172 -27.00 -30.84 -22.03
N ALA A 173 -28.02 -30.31 -21.36
CA ALA A 173 -29.19 -31.09 -20.92
C ALA A 173 -30.27 -31.06 -21.99
#